data_AF-A0A846TNC6-F1
#
_entry.id   AF-A0A846TNC6-F1
#
_cell.length_a   1.000
_cell.length_b   1.000
_cell.length_c   1.000
_cell.angle_alpha   90.00
_cell.angle_beta   90.00
_cell.angle_gamma   90.00
#
_symmetry.space_group_name_H-M   'P 1'
#
loop_
_entity.id
_entity.type
_entity.pdbx_description
1 polymer ?
#
loop_
_entity_poly.entity_id
_entity_poly.type
_entity_poly.pdbx_seq_one_letter_code
_entity_poly.pdbx_strand_id
1 'polypeptide(L)'
;MKQVNSLVEIVEAVKEDSNDHKILLNQHETSRSAVTLGDEDTESGTRLHMKAVLDNSLYYSEVFTDDTLYEEANELIQELKSLAEVELVSEEEIDVLIEK
;
A
#
# COMPACT_ATOMS: atom_id res chain seq x y z
N MET A 1 0.53 -9.67 13.11
CA MET A 1 0.80 -8.23 12.88
C MET A 1 -0.42 -7.39 13.24
N LYS A 2 -0.28 -6.09 13.51
CA LYS A 2 -1.42 -5.18 13.70
C LYS A 2 -1.76 -4.51 12.36
N GLN A 3 -2.99 -4.65 11.90
CA GLN A 3 -3.47 -3.91 10.74
C GLN A 3 -3.79 -2.46 11.14
N VAL A 4 -3.28 -1.51 10.38
CA VAL A 4 -3.58 -0.07 10.48
C VAL A 4 -4.52 0.34 9.36
N ASN A 5 -5.30 1.39 9.59
CA ASN A 5 -6.27 1.88 8.59
C ASN A 5 -5.70 2.98 7.70
N SER A 6 -4.52 3.52 8.04
CA SER A 6 -3.92 4.61 7.29
C SER A 6 -2.41 4.51 7.25
N LEU A 7 -1.82 4.84 6.11
CA LEU A 7 -0.36 4.92 5.95
C LEU A 7 0.27 5.95 6.90
N VAL A 8 -0.49 6.98 7.30
CA VAL A 8 -0.09 7.98 8.29
C VAL A 8 0.32 7.33 9.62
N GLU A 9 -0.37 6.27 10.08
CA GLU A 9 0.02 5.57 11.31
C GLU A 9 1.42 4.95 11.19
N ILE A 10 1.80 4.46 10.01
CA ILE A 10 3.15 3.94 9.74
C ILE A 10 4.16 5.09 9.74
N VAL A 11 3.83 6.22 9.12
CA VAL A 11 4.68 7.42 9.10
C VAL A 11 4.95 7.94 10.50
N GLU A 12 3.90 8.05 11.33
CA GLU A 12 4.04 8.51 12.71
C GLU A 12 4.88 7.53 13.53
N ALA A 13 4.66 6.22 13.40
CA ALA A 13 5.46 5.21 14.10
C ALA A 13 6.95 5.31 13.77
N VAL A 14 7.29 5.52 12.49
CA VAL A 14 8.68 5.71 12.02
C VAL A 14 9.27 7.04 12.52
N LYS A 15 8.45 8.08 12.72
CA LYS A 15 8.90 9.37 13.23
C LYS A 15 9.08 9.37 14.75
N GLU A 16 8.25 8.61 15.46
CA GLU A 16 8.33 8.48 16.91
C GLU A 16 9.53 7.64 17.36
N ASP A 17 9.91 6.63 16.58
CA ASP A 17 11.00 5.72 16.92
C ASP A 17 12.20 5.98 15.98
N SER A 18 13.33 6.43 16.54
CA SER A 18 14.53 6.81 15.76
C SER A 18 15.37 5.61 15.32
N ASN A 19 14.80 4.41 15.28
CA ASN A 19 15.49 3.23 14.77
C ASN A 19 15.49 3.22 13.24
N ASP A 20 16.43 2.45 12.71
CA ASP A 20 16.50 2.13 11.28
C ASP A 20 15.30 1.23 10.95
N HIS A 21 14.19 1.87 10.57
CA HIS A 21 12.95 1.20 10.21
C HIS A 21 13.01 0.69 8.78
N LYS A 22 12.59 -0.56 8.58
CA LYS A 22 12.43 -1.14 7.25
C LYS A 22 10.95 -1.25 6.89
N ILE A 23 10.58 -0.64 5.77
CA ILE A 23 9.23 -0.63 5.25
C ILE A 23 9.20 -1.44 3.97
N LEU A 24 8.37 -2.46 3.93
CA LEU A 24 8.11 -3.23 2.71
C LEU A 24 6.87 -2.68 2.05
N LEU A 25 6.98 -2.30 0.77
CA LEU A 25 5.90 -1.67 0.02
C LEU A 25 5.59 -2.49 -1.24
N ASN A 26 4.31 -2.81 -1.43
CA ASN A 26 3.80 -3.36 -2.66
C ASN A 26 2.76 -2.40 -3.26
N GLN A 27 2.92 -2.11 -4.54
CA GLN A 27 2.00 -1.30 -5.33
C GLN A 27 1.66 -2.09 -6.59
N HIS A 28 0.38 -2.43 -6.74
CA HIS A 28 -0.10 -3.18 -7.87
C HIS A 28 -1.30 -2.45 -8.49
N GLU A 29 -1.09 -1.88 -9.66
CA GLU A 29 -2.19 -1.30 -10.43
C GLU A 29 -2.84 -2.39 -11.26
N THR A 30 -4.10 -2.68 -10.97
CA THR A 30 -4.91 -3.61 -11.75
C THR A 30 -5.77 -2.78 -12.71
N SER A 31 -5.16 -2.33 -13.81
CA SER A 31 -5.91 -1.74 -14.91
C SER A 31 -6.67 -2.88 -15.59
N ARG A 32 -8.01 -2.90 -15.44
CA ARG A 32 -8.86 -3.94 -16.06
C ARG A 32 -8.87 -3.73 -17.57
N SER A 33 -7.85 -4.26 -18.23
CA SER A 33 -7.72 -4.20 -19.69
C SER A 33 -8.72 -5.16 -20.33
N ALA A 34 -9.85 -4.55 -20.71
CA ALA A 34 -10.61 -4.79 -21.94
C ALA A 34 -11.69 -5.90 -21.96
N VAL A 35 -12.88 -5.43 -22.36
CA VAL A 35 -13.92 -6.09 -23.17
C VAL A 35 -14.69 -7.27 -22.55
N THR A 36 -15.82 -6.94 -21.91
CA THR A 36 -17.05 -7.72 -22.12
C THR A 36 -18.13 -6.76 -22.59
N LEU A 37 -18.29 -6.69 -23.92
CA LEU A 37 -19.49 -6.17 -24.57
C LEU A 37 -20.69 -6.99 -24.07
N GLY A 38 -21.45 -6.46 -23.11
CA GLY A 38 -22.69 -7.08 -22.64
C GLY A 38 -22.71 -7.29 -21.13
N ASP A 39 -22.89 -6.21 -20.38
CA ASP A 39 -24.02 -6.03 -19.46
C ASP A 39 -23.95 -4.61 -18.89
N GLU A 40 -25.10 -3.95 -18.78
CA GLU A 40 -25.30 -2.51 -18.56
C GLU A 40 -24.89 -1.98 -17.16
N ASP A 41 -24.00 -2.67 -16.43
CA ASP A 41 -23.65 -2.32 -15.04
C ASP A 41 -22.17 -2.65 -14.71
N THR A 42 -21.22 -2.25 -15.58
CA THR A 42 -19.80 -2.48 -15.28
C THR A 42 -19.14 -1.23 -14.71
N GLU A 43 -18.90 -1.23 -13.41
CA GLU A 43 -18.09 -0.27 -12.67
C GLU A 43 -16.71 -0.15 -13.34
N SER A 44 -16.56 0.85 -14.21
CA SER A 44 -15.30 1.13 -14.90
C SER A 44 -14.42 1.92 -13.95
N GLY A 45 -13.58 1.21 -13.20
CA GLY A 45 -12.58 1.82 -12.33
C GLY A 45 -11.28 1.04 -12.41
N THR A 46 -10.19 1.74 -12.70
CA THR A 46 -8.84 1.25 -12.39
C THR A 46 -8.80 1.04 -10.87
N ARG A 47 -8.40 -0.15 -10.43
CA ARG A 47 -8.24 -0.45 -9.00
C ARG A 47 -6.76 -0.57 -8.73
N LEU A 48 -6.24 0.27 -7.84
CA LEU A 48 -4.86 0.22 -7.42
C LEU A 48 -4.80 -0.36 -6.01
N HIS A 49 -4.10 -1.48 -5.90
CA HIS A 49 -3.91 -2.19 -4.65
C HIS A 49 -2.56 -1.77 -4.07
N MET A 50 -2.58 -1.26 -2.85
CA MET A 50 -1.37 -0.87 -2.13
C MET A 50 -1.31 -1.60 -0.80
N LYS A 51 -0.14 -2.16 -0.51
CA LYS A 51 0.16 -2.78 0.79
C LYS A 51 1.49 -2.26 1.32
N ALA A 52 1.55 -1.95 2.60
CA ALA A 52 2.77 -1.55 3.28
C ALA A 52 2.94 -2.31 4.60
N VAL A 53 4.16 -2.71 4.93
CA VAL A 53 4.50 -3.38 6.19
C VAL A 53 5.67 -2.65 6.85
N LEU A 54 5.54 -2.29 8.12
CA LEU A 54 6.60 -1.71 8.93
C LEU A 54 7.15 -2.75 9.90
N ASP A 55 8.44 -3.10 9.79
CA ASP A 55 9.17 -3.95 10.76
C ASP A 55 8.40 -5.20 11.22
N ASN A 56 7.64 -5.82 10.30
CA ASN A 56 6.77 -6.95 10.61
C ASN A 56 5.79 -6.72 11.78
N SER A 57 5.53 -5.47 12.13
CA SER A 57 4.76 -5.06 13.30
C SER A 57 3.43 -4.45 12.88
N LEU A 58 3.47 -3.50 11.95
CA LEU A 58 2.28 -2.85 11.37
C LEU A 58 2.11 -3.26 9.91
N TYR A 59 0.86 -3.44 9.51
CA TYR A 59 0.46 -3.74 8.14
C TYR A 59 -0.66 -2.80 7.69
N TYR A 60 -0.49 -2.18 6.54
CA TYR A 60 -1.48 -1.36 5.86
C TYR A 60 -1.85 -2.03 4.53
N SER A 61 -3.13 -2.02 4.20
CA SER A 61 -3.62 -2.47 2.91
C SER A 61 -4.87 -1.69 2.54
N GLU A 62 -4.81 -1.04 1.39
CA GLU A 62 -5.93 -0.27 0.86
C GLU A 62 -6.03 -0.48 -0.65
N VAL A 63 -7.27 -0.48 -1.12
CA VAL A 63 -7.60 -0.54 -2.54
C VAL A 63 -8.14 0.82 -2.94
N PHE A 64 -7.31 1.57 -3.65
CA PHE A 64 -7.67 2.86 -4.20
C PHE A 64 -8.49 2.65 -5.47
N THR A 65 -9.68 3.25 -5.49
CA THR A 65 -10.54 3.35 -6.67
C THR A 65 -10.53 4.75 -7.28
N ASP A 66 -9.84 5.69 -6.63
CA ASP A 66 -9.76 7.10 -7.01
C ASP A 66 -8.28 7.49 -7.16
N ASP A 67 -7.93 8.10 -8.27
CA ASP A 67 -6.56 8.57 -8.57
C ASP A 67 -6.07 9.58 -7.52
N THR A 68 -6.97 10.43 -6.99
CA THR A 68 -6.62 11.45 -6.00
C THR A 68 -6.08 10.83 -4.72
N LEU A 69 -6.77 9.80 -4.22
CA LEU A 69 -6.36 9.10 -2.99
C LEU A 69 -5.02 8.38 -3.16
N TYR A 70 -4.77 7.87 -4.37
CA TYR A 70 -3.48 7.28 -4.71
C TYR A 70 -2.36 8.31 -4.72
N GLU A 71 -2.58 9.50 -5.31
CA GLU A 71 -1.58 10.58 -5.29
C GLU A 71 -1.23 10.96 -3.85
N GLU A 72 -2.23 11.13 -2.97
CA GLU A 72 -2.02 11.41 -1.54
C GLU A 72 -1.21 10.30 -0.85
N ALA A 73 -1.54 9.03 -1.10
CA ALA A 73 -0.80 7.90 -0.54
C ALA A 73 0.65 7.85 -1.06
N ASN A 74 0.86 8.18 -2.33
CA ASN A 74 2.19 8.22 -2.94
C ASN A 74 3.05 9.36 -2.37
N GLU A 75 2.47 10.52 -2.03
CA GLU A 75 3.16 11.58 -1.30
C GLU A 75 3.64 11.07 0.07
N LEU A 76 2.79 10.37 0.81
CA LEU A 76 3.16 9.78 2.11
C LEU A 76 4.26 8.71 1.96
N ILE A 77 4.22 7.90 0.90
CA ILE A 77 5.29 6.93 0.59
C ILE A 77 6.62 7.65 0.33
N GLN A 78 6.62 8.77 -0.40
CA GLN A 78 7.83 9.54 -0.64
C GLN A 78 8.39 10.11 0.68
N GLU A 79 7.52 10.56 1.58
CA GLU A 79 7.92 10.95 2.93
C GLU A 79 8.55 9.77 3.70
N LEU A 80 7.90 8.59 3.68
CA LEU A 80 8.44 7.37 4.30
C LEU A 80 9.82 7.00 3.76
N LYS A 81 10.03 7.08 2.44
CA LYS A 81 11.32 6.84 1.79
C LYS A 81 12.42 7.79 2.25
N SER A 82 12.05 8.98 2.68
CA SER A 82 12.99 9.97 3.22
C SER A 82 13.28 9.75 4.70
N LEU A 83 12.43 9.04 5.42
CA LEU A 83 12.54 8.80 6.86
C LEU A 83 13.11 7.42 7.19
N ALA A 84 12.85 6.42 6.35
CA ALA A 84 13.14 5.01 6.57
C ALA A 84 13.52 4.29 5.27
N GLU A 85 14.10 3.09 5.40
CA GLU A 85 14.45 2.26 4.25
C GLU A 85 13.19 1.59 3.69
N VAL A 86 12.74 2.03 2.52
CA VAL A 86 11.58 1.45 1.83
C VAL A 86 12.06 0.48 0.75
N GLU A 87 11.70 -0.78 0.91
CA GLU A 87 11.96 -1.85 -0.05
C GLU A 87 10.67 -2.20 -0.81
N LEU A 88 10.75 -2.18 -2.14
CA LEU A 88 9.65 -2.60 -2.99
C LEU A 88 9.66 -4.13 -3.09
N VAL A 89 8.58 -4.75 -2.64
CA VAL A 89 8.41 -6.22 -2.65
C VAL A 89 7.15 -6.61 -3.42
N SER A 90 7.08 -7.88 -3.82
CA SER A 90 5.88 -8.45 -4.43
C SER A 90 4.77 -8.67 -3.42
N GLU A 91 3.53 -8.79 -3.90
CA GLU A 91 2.38 -9.07 -3.05
C GLU A 91 2.57 -10.38 -2.25
N GLU A 92 3.11 -11.41 -2.90
CA GLU A 92 3.38 -12.72 -2.27
C GLU A 92 4.30 -12.62 -1.05
N GLU A 93 5.32 -11.74 -1.10
CA GLU A 93 6.22 -11.53 0.03
C GLU A 93 5.49 -10.90 1.22
N ILE A 94 4.61 -9.92 0.95
CA ILE A 94 3.75 -9.32 1.97
C ILE A 94 2.81 -10.38 2.56
N ASP A 95 2.19 -11.21 1.71
CA ASP A 95 1.22 -12.24 2.10
C ASP A 95 1.84 -13.27 3.06
N VAL A 96 3.05 -13.74 2.75
CA VAL A 96 3.82 -14.66 3.61
C VAL A 96 4.13 -14.04 4.97
N LEU A 97 4.29 -12.72 5.06
CA LEU A 97 4.57 -12.04 6.32
C LEU A 97 3.29 -11.88 7.16
N ILE A 98 2.16 -11.57 6.55
CA ILE A 98 0.87 -11.44 7.27
C ILE A 98 0.26 -12.78 7.68
N GLU A 99 0.56 -13.88 6.98
CA GLU A 99 0.11 -15.23 7.33
C GLU A 99 0.90 -15.89 8.49
N LYS A 100 2.02 -15.30 8.93
CA LYS A 100 2.86 -15.78 10.03
C LYS A 100 2.52 -15.17 11.39
#